data_AF-A0AB35JTK7-F1
#
_entry.id   AF-A0AB35JTK7-F1
#
_cell.length_a   1.000
_cell.length_b   1.000
_cell.length_c   1.000
_cell.angle_alpha   90.00
_cell.angle_beta   90.00
_cell.angle_gamma   90.00
#
_symmetry.space_group_name_H-M   'P 1'
#
loop_
_entity.id
_entity.type
_entity.pdbx_description
1 polymer ?
#
loop_
_entity_poly.entity_id
_entity_poly.type
_entity_poly.pdbx_seq_one_letter_code
_entity_poly.pdbx_strand_id
1 'polypeptide(L)'
;MRSKYHRHLDFEAKTIFHVDPATGEVINHNEMTLPKNPEEELQVWAAERIADPVLSKDTHTALTNLPALTTSTQASPSDSCKATRGRPRTAYPNPAAAYMYLFAIPDPLPWVDDIVTGSIMTSAGVTNGKINVKRRAVINALFLSEITAEACKTDEMTLRTAQRIAKAARHAAHGIAFYVERHPRIKAEIDVEALFRAS
;
A
#
# COMPACT_ATOMS: atom_id res chain seq x y z
N MET A 1 -20.48 -4.24 -28.46
CA MET A 1 -19.78 -3.34 -29.40
C MET A 1 -19.07 -2.26 -28.58
N ARG A 2 -17.73 -2.15 -28.64
CA ARG A 2 -17.01 -1.04 -28.01
C ARG A 2 -17.24 0.22 -28.87
N SER A 3 -17.63 1.33 -28.24
CA SER A 3 -17.82 2.60 -28.94
C SER A 3 -16.51 3.01 -29.64
N LYS A 4 -16.60 3.39 -30.91
CA LYS A 4 -15.45 3.82 -31.74
C LYS A 4 -14.93 5.21 -31.34
N TYR A 5 -15.68 5.95 -30.52
CA TYR A 5 -15.42 7.34 -30.16
C TYR A 5 -14.97 7.51 -28.72
N HIS A 6 -14.08 8.48 -28.47
CA HIS A 6 -13.66 8.84 -27.13
C HIS A 6 -14.74 9.70 -26.46
N ARG A 7 -15.11 9.33 -25.24
CA ARG A 7 -16.09 10.08 -24.44
C ARG A 7 -15.35 11.05 -23.54
N HIS A 8 -15.55 12.35 -23.76
CA HIS A 8 -15.07 13.42 -22.89
C HIS A 8 -16.22 13.94 -22.02
N LEU A 9 -15.96 14.13 -20.74
CA LEU A 9 -16.93 14.63 -19.76
C LEU A 9 -16.53 16.05 -19.37
N ASP A 10 -17.42 17.00 -19.63
CA ASP A 10 -17.27 18.37 -19.14
C ASP A 10 -18.29 18.61 -18.02
N PHE A 11 -17.79 18.73 -16.80
CA PHE A 11 -18.61 18.91 -15.60
C PHE A 11 -19.10 20.36 -15.45
N GLU A 12 -18.37 21.35 -15.98
CA GLU A 12 -18.77 22.76 -15.91
C GLU A 12 -19.89 23.03 -16.91
N ALA A 13 -19.74 22.51 -18.14
CA ALA A 13 -20.76 22.61 -19.18
C ALA A 13 -21.86 21.54 -19.08
N LYS A 14 -21.77 20.62 -18.08
CA LYS A 14 -22.68 19.48 -17.89
C LYS A 14 -22.97 18.73 -19.20
N THR A 15 -21.94 18.50 -20.01
CA THR A 15 -22.08 17.95 -21.36
C THR A 15 -21.10 16.81 -21.59
N ILE A 16 -21.58 15.77 -22.27
CA ILE A 16 -20.82 14.59 -22.67
C ILE A 16 -20.51 14.74 -24.15
N PHE A 17 -19.23 14.90 -24.49
CA PHE A 17 -18.78 14.95 -25.87
C PHE A 17 -18.32 13.57 -26.35
N HIS A 18 -18.69 13.21 -27.58
CA HIS A 18 -18.14 12.07 -28.30
C HIS A 18 -17.22 12.60 -29.39
N VAL A 19 -15.93 12.32 -29.23
CA VAL A 19 -14.86 12.87 -30.07
C VAL A 19 -14.26 11.75 -30.92
N ASP A 20 -14.02 12.03 -32.20
CA ASP A 20 -13.20 11.15 -33.04
C ASP A 20 -11.74 11.25 -32.60
N PRO A 21 -11.11 10.16 -32.15
CA PRO A 21 -9.71 10.21 -31.73
C PRO A 21 -8.73 10.53 -32.87
N ALA A 22 -9.10 10.32 -34.13
CA ALA A 22 -8.21 10.54 -35.27
C ALA A 22 -8.19 12.00 -35.75
N THR A 23 -9.33 12.69 -35.70
CA THR A 23 -9.47 14.07 -36.19
C THR A 23 -9.63 15.10 -35.08
N GLY A 24 -10.03 14.69 -33.88
CA GLY A 24 -10.34 15.58 -32.77
C GLY A 24 -11.70 16.28 -32.89
N GLU A 25 -12.50 15.94 -33.91
CA GLU A 25 -13.81 16.56 -34.12
C GLU A 25 -14.87 15.99 -33.16
N VAL A 26 -15.72 16.87 -32.64
CA VAL A 26 -16.87 16.50 -31.81
C VAL A 26 -18.00 16.04 -32.72
N ILE A 27 -18.28 14.74 -32.70
CA ILE A 27 -19.31 14.13 -33.56
C ILE A 27 -20.69 14.25 -32.93
N ASN A 28 -20.76 14.18 -31.59
CA ASN A 28 -22.03 14.26 -30.87
C ASN A 28 -21.83 14.85 -29.47
N HIS A 29 -22.85 15.52 -28.95
CA HIS A 29 -22.90 16.01 -27.58
C HIS A 29 -24.23 15.64 -26.95
N ASN A 30 -24.18 15.11 -25.72
CA ASN A 30 -25.37 14.81 -24.92
C ASN A 30 -25.31 15.61 -23.62
N GLU A 31 -26.42 16.20 -23.19
CA GLU A 31 -26.52 16.85 -21.89
C GLU A 31 -26.46 15.82 -20.76
N MET A 32 -25.77 16.14 -19.67
CA MET A 32 -25.67 15.30 -18.49
C MET A 32 -26.94 15.44 -17.64
N THR A 33 -27.68 14.35 -17.48
CA THR A 33 -28.72 14.25 -16.46
C THR A 33 -28.08 13.96 -15.11
N LEU A 34 -27.83 15.03 -14.34
CA LEU A 34 -27.45 14.91 -12.93
C LEU A 34 -28.73 14.83 -12.07
N PRO A 35 -28.82 13.90 -11.11
CA PRO A 35 -29.91 13.90 -10.14
C PRO A 35 -29.93 15.24 -9.40
N LYS A 36 -31.13 15.77 -9.15
CA LYS A 36 -31.35 17.15 -8.69
C LYS A 36 -30.80 17.39 -7.29
N ASN A 37 -30.63 16.34 -6.48
CA ASN A 37 -30.03 16.41 -5.15
C ASN A 37 -29.25 15.14 -4.77
N PRO A 38 -27.99 15.00 -5.21
CA PRO A 38 -27.18 13.81 -4.92
C PRO A 38 -26.82 13.70 -3.43
N GLU A 39 -26.80 14.81 -2.70
CA GLU A 39 -26.47 14.81 -1.28
C GLU A 39 -27.60 14.23 -0.42
N GLU A 40 -28.86 14.50 -0.79
CA GLU A 40 -30.02 13.91 -0.11
C GLU A 40 -30.09 12.39 -0.31
N GLU A 41 -29.84 11.90 -1.53
CA GLU A 41 -29.79 10.45 -1.80
C GLU A 41 -28.69 9.76 -0.97
N LEU A 42 -27.52 10.40 -0.84
CA LEU A 42 -26.44 9.90 0.00
C LEU A 42 -26.79 9.93 1.49
N GLN A 43 -27.49 10.96 1.96
CA GLN A 43 -27.94 11.05 3.35
C GLN A 43 -29.00 10.01 3.69
N VAL A 44 -29.96 9.77 2.80
CA VAL A 44 -30.98 8.71 2.95
C VAL A 44 -30.31 7.34 2.99
N TRP A 45 -29.40 7.07 2.04
CA TRP A 45 -28.64 5.82 2.01
C TRP A 45 -27.80 5.60 3.28
N ALA A 46 -27.18 6.67 3.81
CA ALA A 46 -26.42 6.60 5.06
C ALA A 46 -27.33 6.31 6.26
N ALA A 47 -28.50 6.93 6.32
CA ALA A 47 -29.48 6.67 7.38
C ALA A 47 -30.00 5.22 7.33
N GLU A 48 -30.27 4.68 6.14
CA GLU A 48 -30.65 3.28 5.93
C GLU A 48 -29.56 2.32 6.40
N ARG A 49 -28.29 2.62 6.10
CA ARG A 49 -27.14 1.82 6.56
C ARG A 49 -26.97 1.83 8.07
N ILE A 50 -27.17 2.98 8.72
CA ILE A 50 -27.07 3.11 10.18
C ILE A 50 -28.22 2.37 10.89
N ALA A 51 -29.40 2.35 10.29
CA ALA A 51 -30.58 1.67 10.83
C ALA A 51 -30.56 0.14 10.62
N ASP A 52 -29.63 -0.39 9.82
CA ASP A 52 -29.52 -1.81 9.51
C ASP A 52 -29.05 -2.63 10.74
N PRO A 53 -29.89 -3.52 11.31
CA PRO A 53 -29.55 -4.29 12.50
C PRO A 53 -28.43 -5.32 12.26
N VAL A 54 -28.15 -5.67 11.00
CA VAL A 54 -27.04 -6.57 10.64
C VAL A 54 -25.70 -5.85 10.87
N LEU A 55 -25.62 -4.55 10.58
CA LEU A 55 -24.41 -3.75 10.79
C LEU A 55 -24.04 -3.65 12.29
N SER A 56 -25.03 -3.57 13.18
CA SER A 56 -24.80 -3.58 14.63
C SER A 56 -24.25 -4.94 15.12
N LYS A 57 -24.70 -6.05 14.53
CA LYS A 57 -24.14 -7.39 14.84
C LYS A 57 -22.72 -7.55 14.30
N ASP A 58 -22.43 -7.01 13.12
CA ASP A 58 -21.09 -7.07 12.51
C ASP A 58 -20.08 -6.22 13.30
N THR A 59 -20.48 -5.03 13.76
CA THR A 59 -19.64 -4.19 14.62
C THR A 59 -19.36 -4.87 15.96
N HIS A 60 -20.38 -5.49 16.59
CA HIS A 60 -20.18 -6.24 17.82
C HIS A 60 -19.26 -7.45 17.59
N THR A 61 -19.46 -8.22 16.51
CA THR A 61 -18.63 -9.38 16.15
C THR A 61 -17.19 -8.98 15.84
N ALA A 62 -16.98 -7.88 15.14
CA ALA A 62 -15.64 -7.33 14.88
C ALA A 62 -14.95 -6.90 16.19
N LEU A 63 -15.68 -6.28 17.12
CA LEU A 63 -15.16 -5.93 18.44
C LEU A 63 -14.84 -7.16 19.30
N THR A 64 -15.65 -8.22 19.17
CA THR A 64 -15.46 -9.47 19.94
C THR A 64 -14.28 -10.29 19.40
N ASN A 65 -14.03 -10.21 18.08
CA ASN A 65 -12.94 -10.91 17.40
C ASN A 65 -11.61 -10.14 17.36
N LEU A 66 -11.54 -8.95 17.98
CA LEU A 66 -10.25 -8.30 18.24
C LEU A 66 -9.50 -9.11 19.30
N PRO A 67 -8.34 -9.71 19.00
CA PRO A 67 -7.59 -10.44 20.00
C PRO A 67 -7.12 -9.48 21.10
N ALA A 68 -7.51 -9.77 22.34
CA ALA A 68 -7.00 -9.11 23.54
C ALA A 68 -5.49 -9.36 23.67
N LEU A 69 -4.66 -8.45 23.16
CA LEU A 69 -3.20 -8.55 23.25
C LEU A 69 -2.69 -7.95 24.57
N THR A 70 -2.97 -8.62 25.68
CA THR A 70 -2.32 -8.51 26.99
C THR A 70 -2.63 -9.84 27.69
N THR A 71 -1.71 -10.70 28.15
CA THR A 71 -0.47 -10.51 28.88
C THR A 71 0.22 -11.88 28.92
N SER A 72 1.52 -11.98 28.66
CA SER A 72 2.32 -13.11 29.17
C SER A 72 3.76 -12.64 29.42
N THR A 73 4.14 -12.70 30.68
CA THR A 73 5.43 -12.30 31.25
C THR A 73 6.15 -13.55 31.74
N GLN A 74 7.38 -13.77 31.27
CA GLN A 74 8.56 -14.28 32.01
C GLN A 74 9.81 -13.78 31.22
N ALA A 75 10.51 -12.69 31.61
CA ALA A 75 11.60 -12.52 32.62
C ALA A 75 12.85 -13.40 32.34
N SER A 76 14.12 -12.96 32.19
CA SER A 76 14.92 -11.70 32.42
C SER A 76 16.39 -11.92 31.89
N PRO A 77 17.43 -11.05 32.13
CA PRO A 77 17.65 -9.58 32.01
C PRO A 77 18.87 -9.21 31.09
N SER A 78 18.99 -8.04 30.44
CA SER A 78 19.72 -6.78 30.78
C SER A 78 19.87 -6.00 29.44
N ASP A 79 19.85 -4.68 29.26
CA ASP A 79 20.17 -3.51 30.07
C ASP A 79 19.18 -2.38 29.78
N SER A 80 18.98 -1.53 30.78
CA SER A 80 18.03 -0.44 30.79
C SER A 80 18.40 0.71 29.85
N CYS A 81 17.54 1.01 28.88
CA CYS A 81 17.34 2.38 28.40
C CYS A 81 15.87 2.75 28.64
N LYS A 82 15.66 3.75 29.49
CA LYS A 82 14.36 4.25 29.96
C LYS A 82 13.40 4.45 28.78
N ALA A 83 12.30 3.70 28.74
CA ALA A 83 11.28 3.86 27.72
C ALA A 83 10.53 5.18 27.94
N THR A 84 10.75 6.14 27.06
CA THR A 84 9.93 7.35 26.97
C THR A 84 8.48 6.95 26.73
N ARG A 85 7.56 7.44 27.58
CA ARG A 85 6.11 7.22 27.46
C ARG A 85 5.63 7.75 26.09
N GLY A 86 5.42 6.84 25.15
CA GLY A 86 5.04 7.13 23.77
C GLY A 86 4.47 5.89 23.07
N ARG A 87 3.88 6.09 21.88
CA ARG A 87 3.36 5.00 21.03
C ARG A 87 4.43 3.92 20.87
N PRO A 88 4.09 2.62 21.06
CA PRO A 88 5.05 1.54 20.87
C PRO A 88 5.77 1.67 19.53
N ARG A 89 7.09 1.44 19.53
CA ARG A 89 7.89 1.39 18.30
C ARG A 89 7.20 0.42 17.36
N THR A 90 6.77 0.92 16.20
CA THR A 90 6.12 0.08 15.20
C THR A 90 7.20 -0.65 14.41
N ALA A 91 7.78 -1.66 15.05
CA ALA A 91 8.61 -2.66 14.38
C ALA A 91 7.70 -3.48 13.46
N TYR A 92 8.04 -3.53 12.18
CA TYR A 92 7.33 -4.33 11.19
C TYR A 92 8.27 -5.44 10.74
N PRO A 93 7.95 -6.73 11.02
CA PRO A 93 8.75 -7.83 10.53
C PRO A 93 8.67 -7.88 9.01
N ASN A 94 9.81 -7.96 8.34
CA ASN A 94 9.88 -7.96 6.88
C ASN A 94 9.76 -9.40 6.34
N PRO A 95 8.63 -9.79 5.72
CA PRO A 95 8.47 -11.14 5.19
C PRO A 95 9.42 -11.44 4.01
N ALA A 96 9.92 -10.41 3.32
CA ALA A 96 10.77 -10.57 2.14
C ALA A 96 12.28 -10.61 2.45
N ALA A 97 12.69 -10.23 3.68
CA ALA A 97 14.11 -10.09 4.03
C ALA A 97 14.91 -11.38 3.79
N ALA A 98 14.31 -12.53 4.08
CA ALA A 98 14.96 -13.84 4.02
C ALA A 98 15.42 -14.27 2.62
N TYR A 99 14.89 -13.66 1.56
CA TYR A 99 15.19 -14.05 0.18
C TYR A 99 15.43 -12.85 -0.75
N MET A 100 15.44 -11.62 -0.21
CA MET A 100 15.63 -10.40 -1.01
C MET A 100 16.96 -10.40 -1.78
N TYR A 101 18.00 -11.04 -1.24
CA TYR A 101 19.30 -11.17 -1.90
C TYR A 101 19.25 -11.97 -3.20
N LEU A 102 18.27 -12.86 -3.39
CA LEU A 102 18.08 -13.62 -4.63
C LEU A 102 17.56 -12.76 -5.77
N PHE A 103 16.88 -11.67 -5.42
CA PHE A 103 16.13 -10.88 -6.39
C PHE A 103 16.76 -9.54 -6.72
N ALA A 104 17.85 -9.15 -6.06
CA ALA A 104 18.37 -7.79 -6.10
C ALA A 104 19.88 -7.66 -6.36
N ILE A 105 20.53 -8.72 -6.85
CA ILE A 105 21.96 -8.71 -7.20
C ILE A 105 22.12 -9.11 -8.68
N PRO A 106 22.79 -8.30 -9.53
CA PRO A 106 23.32 -6.95 -9.23
C PRO A 106 22.23 -5.87 -9.18
N ASP A 107 21.09 -6.11 -9.83
CA ASP A 107 19.92 -5.23 -9.89
C ASP A 107 18.63 -6.02 -9.58
N PRO A 108 17.56 -5.34 -9.13
CA PRO A 108 16.27 -5.97 -8.91
C PRO A 108 15.71 -6.66 -10.16
N LEU A 109 15.13 -7.85 -9.99
CA LEU A 109 14.32 -8.47 -11.03
C LEU A 109 13.18 -7.51 -11.45
N PRO A 110 12.77 -7.49 -12.74
CA PRO A 110 11.79 -6.51 -13.23
C PRO A 110 10.49 -6.46 -12.42
N TRP A 111 9.93 -7.63 -12.07
CA TRP A 111 8.70 -7.70 -11.29
C TRP A 111 8.86 -7.16 -9.86
N VAL A 112 10.06 -7.25 -9.27
CA VAL A 112 10.36 -6.63 -7.97
C VAL A 112 10.46 -5.12 -8.14
N ASP A 113 11.16 -4.63 -9.17
CA ASP A 113 11.26 -3.19 -9.44
C ASP A 113 9.88 -2.57 -9.69
N ASP A 114 8.99 -3.27 -10.38
CA ASP A 114 7.60 -2.87 -10.61
C ASP A 114 6.81 -2.78 -9.30
N ILE A 115 6.91 -3.78 -8.43
CA ILE A 115 6.25 -3.76 -7.10
C ILE A 115 6.79 -2.63 -6.25
N VAL A 116 8.11 -2.41 -6.24
CA VAL A 116 8.75 -1.33 -5.48
C VAL A 116 8.30 0.03 -6.03
N THR A 117 8.33 0.21 -7.35
CA THR A 117 7.91 1.46 -8.00
C THR A 117 6.43 1.74 -7.74
N GLY A 118 5.55 0.75 -7.91
CA GLY A 118 4.13 0.86 -7.60
C GLY A 118 3.90 1.22 -6.14
N SER A 119 4.62 0.58 -5.21
CA SER A 119 4.53 0.86 -3.78
C SER A 119 4.97 2.28 -3.42
N ILE A 120 6.01 2.79 -4.07
CA ILE A 120 6.44 4.18 -3.91
C ILE A 120 5.35 5.15 -4.37
N MET A 121 4.76 4.90 -5.54
CA MET A 121 3.71 5.76 -6.10
C MET A 121 2.44 5.78 -5.25
N THR A 122 2.03 4.64 -4.70
CA THR A 122 0.77 4.53 -3.95
C THR A 122 0.90 4.93 -2.48
N SER A 123 2.01 4.59 -1.82
CA SER A 123 2.07 4.60 -0.35
C SER A 123 3.00 5.67 0.25
N ALA A 124 4.06 6.08 -0.46
CA ALA A 124 5.04 7.05 0.05
C ALA A 124 4.46 8.47 0.21
N GLY A 125 3.43 8.78 -0.56
CA GLY A 125 2.79 10.08 -0.59
C GLY A 125 3.62 11.16 -1.29
N VAL A 126 2.94 12.18 -1.79
CA VAL A 126 3.56 13.29 -2.53
C VAL A 126 3.74 14.53 -1.65
N THR A 127 4.62 15.44 -2.07
CA THR A 127 4.69 16.82 -1.58
C THR A 127 4.78 17.72 -2.82
N ASN A 128 3.85 18.66 -2.99
CA ASN A 128 3.76 19.51 -4.20
C ASN A 128 3.78 18.70 -5.51
N GLY A 129 3.02 17.60 -5.56
CA GLY A 129 2.94 16.69 -6.72
C GLY A 129 4.19 15.83 -6.96
N LYS A 130 5.24 15.95 -6.14
CA LYS A 130 6.50 15.21 -6.31
C LYS A 130 6.65 14.12 -5.25
N ILE A 131 7.10 12.94 -5.69
CA ILE A 131 7.51 11.86 -4.80
C ILE A 131 8.94 12.15 -4.32
N ASN A 132 9.10 12.37 -3.02
CA ASN A 132 10.40 12.68 -2.40
C ASN A 132 10.97 11.45 -1.66
N VAL A 133 11.07 10.33 -2.37
CA VAL A 133 11.63 9.08 -1.87
C VAL A 133 12.49 8.46 -2.97
N LYS A 134 13.75 8.16 -2.67
CA LYS A 134 14.66 7.49 -3.60
C LYS A 134 14.34 5.99 -3.64
N ARG A 135 14.18 5.42 -4.83
CA ARG A 135 13.92 3.98 -5.01
C ARG A 135 14.96 3.11 -4.30
N ARG A 136 16.24 3.43 -4.48
CA ARG A 136 17.35 2.69 -3.85
C ARG A 136 17.26 2.68 -2.32
N ALA A 137 16.71 3.73 -1.69
CA ALA A 137 16.49 3.74 -0.25
C ALA A 137 15.39 2.76 0.19
N VAL A 138 14.35 2.58 -0.63
CA VAL A 138 13.29 1.58 -0.40
C VAL A 138 13.83 0.17 -0.58
N ILE A 139 14.63 -0.06 -1.63
CA ILE A 139 15.29 -1.35 -1.85
C ILE A 139 16.20 -1.71 -0.66
N ASN A 140 17.03 -0.77 -0.19
CA ASN A 140 17.88 -1.01 0.98
C ASN A 140 17.06 -1.38 2.24
N ALA A 141 15.91 -0.74 2.44
CA ALA A 141 15.02 -1.06 3.55
C ALA A 141 14.42 -2.47 3.45
N LEU A 142 14.26 -3.03 2.24
CA LEU A 142 13.78 -4.41 2.05
C LEU A 142 14.80 -5.48 2.45
N PHE A 143 16.06 -5.12 2.68
CA PHE A 143 17.06 -6.04 3.23
C PHE A 143 17.06 -6.08 4.77
N LEU A 144 16.36 -5.16 5.43
CA LEU A 144 16.25 -5.14 6.88
C LEU A 144 15.29 -6.25 7.35
N SER A 145 15.65 -6.98 8.40
CA SER A 145 14.76 -7.94 9.05
C SER A 145 13.51 -7.27 9.63
N GLU A 146 13.66 -6.04 10.14
CA GLU A 146 12.56 -5.19 10.62
C GLU A 146 12.57 -3.82 9.94
N ILE A 147 11.42 -3.43 9.38
CA ILE A 147 11.27 -2.14 8.70
C ILE A 147 10.74 -1.11 9.68
N THR A 148 11.64 -0.29 10.22
CA THR A 148 11.32 0.87 11.07
C THR A 148 11.75 2.18 10.40
N ALA A 149 11.15 3.30 10.82
CA ALA A 149 11.55 4.61 10.31
C ALA A 149 12.97 4.96 10.78
N GLU A 150 13.32 4.55 12.00
CA GLU A 150 14.64 4.72 12.59
C GLU A 150 15.71 3.96 11.79
N ALA A 151 15.45 2.70 11.42
CA ALA A 151 16.39 1.92 10.61
C ALA A 151 16.52 2.43 9.17
N CYS A 152 15.49 3.11 8.65
CA CYS A 152 15.55 3.76 7.33
C CYS A 152 16.24 5.13 7.36
N LYS A 153 16.50 5.70 8.55
CA LYS A 153 16.99 7.07 8.69
C LYS A 153 18.51 7.12 8.51
N THR A 154 18.96 8.05 7.68
CA THR A 154 20.37 8.49 7.59
C THR A 154 20.49 9.92 8.10
N ASP A 155 21.72 10.36 8.37
CA ASP A 155 21.98 11.73 8.87
C ASP A 155 21.53 12.82 7.89
N GLU A 156 21.55 12.51 6.60
CA GLU A 156 21.15 13.44 5.52
C GLU A 156 19.64 13.58 5.33
N MET A 157 18.82 12.72 5.96
CA MET A 157 17.37 12.70 5.69
C MET A 157 16.51 13.08 6.90
N THR A 158 15.40 13.76 6.60
CA THR A 158 14.39 14.08 7.60
C THR A 158 13.69 12.82 8.11
N LEU A 159 13.21 12.85 9.37
CA LEU A 159 12.39 11.77 9.94
C LEU A 159 11.15 11.48 9.07
N ARG A 160 10.54 12.53 8.50
CA ARG A 160 9.37 12.39 7.63
C ARG A 160 9.71 11.61 6.35
N THR A 161 10.88 11.83 5.77
CA THR A 161 11.37 11.06 4.61
C THR A 161 11.59 9.60 4.99
N ALA A 162 12.22 9.34 6.13
CA ALA A 162 12.46 7.98 6.63
C ALA A 162 11.15 7.22 6.89
N GLN A 163 10.12 7.88 7.45
CA GLN A 163 8.79 7.30 7.62
C GLN A 163 8.12 6.95 6.28
N ARG A 164 8.28 7.80 5.25
CA ARG A 164 7.75 7.53 3.91
C ARG A 164 8.45 6.34 3.25
N ILE A 165 9.77 6.24 3.40
CA ILE A 165 10.56 5.07 2.96
C ILE A 165 10.05 3.81 3.65
N ALA A 166 9.97 3.82 4.99
CA ALA A 166 9.50 2.68 5.75
C ALA A 166 8.08 2.26 5.33
N LYS A 167 7.16 3.21 5.10
CA LYS A 167 5.81 2.92 4.62
C LYS A 167 5.82 2.24 3.25
N ALA A 168 6.60 2.76 2.30
CA ALA A 168 6.73 2.18 0.98
C ALA A 168 7.38 0.80 1.00
N ALA A 169 8.42 0.62 1.82
CA ALA A 169 9.11 -0.65 1.98
C ALA A 169 8.18 -1.71 2.60
N ARG A 170 7.35 -1.38 3.59
CA ARG A 170 6.36 -2.32 4.15
C ARG A 170 5.34 -2.77 3.11
N HIS A 171 4.83 -1.82 2.32
CA HIS A 171 3.90 -2.14 1.23
C HIS A 171 4.55 -3.04 0.17
N ALA A 172 5.78 -2.72 -0.23
CA ALA A 172 6.54 -3.53 -1.17
C ALA A 172 6.88 -4.92 -0.64
N ALA A 173 7.31 -5.03 0.62
CA ALA A 173 7.62 -6.31 1.27
C ALA A 173 6.42 -7.25 1.25
N HIS A 174 5.24 -6.73 1.58
CA HIS A 174 4.00 -7.51 1.50
C HIS A 174 3.66 -7.90 0.06
N GLY A 175 3.79 -6.97 -0.90
CA GLY A 175 3.56 -7.25 -2.32
C GLY A 175 4.50 -8.32 -2.87
N ILE A 176 5.78 -8.29 -2.49
CA ILE A 176 6.78 -9.28 -2.90
C ILE A 176 6.47 -10.64 -2.30
N ALA A 177 6.20 -10.71 -0.99
CA ALA A 177 5.84 -11.97 -0.33
C ALA A 177 4.59 -12.59 -0.95
N PHE A 178 3.58 -11.78 -1.19
CA PHE A 178 2.36 -12.22 -1.83
C PHE A 178 2.57 -12.67 -3.29
N TYR A 179 3.46 -11.99 -4.03
CA TYR A 179 3.82 -12.41 -5.38
C TYR A 179 4.49 -13.78 -5.35
N VAL A 180 5.46 -14.01 -4.46
CA VAL A 180 6.14 -15.30 -4.29
C VAL A 180 5.12 -16.41 -3.96
N GLU A 181 4.20 -16.17 -3.03
CA GLU A 181 3.17 -17.14 -2.65
C GLU A 181 2.28 -17.57 -3.83
N ARG A 182 1.98 -16.64 -4.74
CA ARG A 182 1.17 -16.90 -5.94
C ARG A 182 1.94 -17.55 -7.09
N HIS A 183 3.26 -17.65 -6.99
CA HIS A 183 4.12 -18.21 -8.04
C HIS A 183 4.90 -19.42 -7.49
N PRO A 184 4.29 -20.63 -7.49
CA PRO A 184 4.87 -21.82 -6.85
C PRO A 184 6.27 -22.19 -7.32
N ARG A 185 6.60 -21.89 -8.59
CA ARG A 185 7.95 -22.12 -9.15
C ARG A 185 9.01 -21.27 -8.44
N ILE A 186 8.74 -19.97 -8.31
CA ILE A 186 9.63 -19.03 -7.61
C ILE A 186 9.76 -19.45 -6.15
N LYS A 187 8.65 -19.79 -5.49
CA LYS A 187 8.67 -20.26 -4.10
C LYS A 187 9.54 -21.50 -3.92
N ALA A 188 9.41 -22.50 -4.79
CA ALA A 188 10.23 -23.71 -4.74
C ALA A 188 11.73 -23.41 -4.93
N GLU A 189 12.08 -22.49 -5.84
CA GLU A 189 13.47 -22.05 -6.03
C GLU A 189 14.04 -21.40 -4.75
N ILE A 190 13.28 -20.54 -4.08
CA ILE A 190 13.67 -19.94 -2.81
C ILE A 190 13.86 -21.00 -1.73
N ASP A 191 12.92 -21.95 -1.61
CA ASP A 191 12.96 -22.99 -0.57
C ASP A 191 14.18 -23.91 -0.74
N VAL A 192 14.55 -24.25 -1.98
CA VAL A 192 15.76 -25.03 -2.30
C VAL A 192 17.03 -24.28 -1.91
N GLU A 193 17.13 -23.00 -2.24
CA GLU A 193 18.29 -22.17 -1.91
C GLU A 193 18.40 -21.91 -0.40
N ALA A 194 17.26 -21.76 0.29
CA ALA A 194 17.21 -21.66 1.74
C ALA A 194 17.71 -22.93 2.42
N LEU A 195 17.35 -24.11 1.90
CA LEU A 195 17.88 -25.40 2.36
C LEU A 195 19.39 -25.51 2.15
N PHE A 196 19.89 -25.12 0.98
CA PHE A 196 21.33 -25.17 0.67
C PHE A 196 22.16 -24.28 1.61
N ARG A 197 21.63 -23.14 2.04
CA ARG A 197 22.31 -22.25 2.99
C ARG A 197 22.25 -22.71 4.45
N ALA A 198 21.32 -23.61 4.76
CA ALA A 198 21.16 -24.16 6.11
C ALA A 198 22.00 -25.42 6.37
N SER A 199 22.57 -26.03 5.31
CA SER A 199 23.50 -27.18 5.38
C SER A 199 24.96 -26.74 5.46
#